data_AF-A0A965NEG3-F1
#
_entry.id   AF-A0A965NEG3-F1
#
_cell.length_a   1.000
_cell.length_b   1.000
_cell.length_c   1.000
_cell.angle_alpha   90.00
_cell.angle_beta   90.00
_cell.angle_gamma   90.00
#
_symmetry.space_group_name_H-M   'P 1'
#
loop_
_entity.id
_entity.type
_entity.pdbx_description
1 polymer ?
#
loop_
_entity_poly.entity_id
_entity_poly.type
_entity_poly.pdbx_seq_one_letter_code
_entity_poly.pdbx_strand_id
1 'polypeptide(L)'
;MNEFHKLADRSEHLIVAINSFKQDNGELPNDLQQLIPKYLDKYPTTNMEAYPNYNYSKAKNGESFSLIVECPIGIVNWDKFIYESNEDYSRFSSSAERVGKWLYFHE
;
A
#
# COMPACT_ATOMS: atom_id res chain seq x y z
N MET A 1 -7.88 6.07 13.81
CA MET A 1 -8.12 4.62 13.64
C MET A 1 -9.22 4.28 12.63
N ASN A 2 -10.43 4.88 12.70
CA ASN A 2 -11.51 4.58 11.74
C ASN A 2 -11.14 4.89 10.26
N GLU A 3 -10.46 6.02 10.00
CA GLU A 3 -10.05 6.38 8.63
C GLU A 3 -9.00 5.45 8.02
N PHE A 4 -8.13 4.84 8.84
CA PHE A 4 -7.14 3.85 8.39
C PHE A 4 -7.77 2.50 8.08
N HIS A 5 -8.84 2.11 8.79
CA HIS A 5 -9.64 0.95 8.40
C HIS A 5 -10.31 1.17 7.05
N LYS A 6 -10.95 2.33 6.85
CA LYS A 6 -11.50 2.71 5.54
C LYS A 6 -10.42 2.76 4.45
N LEU A 7 -9.17 3.13 4.80
CA LEU A 7 -8.04 3.11 3.88
C LEU A 7 -7.67 1.69 3.49
N ALA A 8 -7.57 0.78 4.46
CA ALA A 8 -7.31 -0.62 4.19
C ALA A 8 -8.39 -1.20 3.25
N ASP A 9 -9.67 -0.95 3.54
CA ASP A 9 -10.80 -1.47 2.74
C ASP A 9 -10.77 -0.97 1.30
N ARG A 10 -10.62 0.35 1.08
CA ARG A 10 -10.58 0.90 -0.29
C ARG A 10 -9.31 0.52 -1.06
N SER A 11 -8.21 0.27 -0.35
CA SER A 11 -6.96 -0.17 -0.98
C SER A 11 -7.03 -1.62 -1.48
N GLU A 12 -8.02 -2.41 -1.05
CA GLU A 12 -8.21 -3.77 -1.56
C GLU A 12 -8.42 -3.77 -3.08
N HIS A 13 -9.12 -2.77 -3.65
CA HIS A 13 -9.28 -2.64 -5.10
C HIS A 13 -7.93 -2.45 -5.82
N LEU A 14 -7.02 -1.68 -5.24
CA LEU A 14 -5.67 -1.51 -5.78
C LEU A 14 -4.85 -2.81 -5.69
N ILE A 15 -4.93 -3.52 -4.56
CA ILE A 15 -4.26 -4.80 -4.36
C ILE A 15 -4.74 -5.83 -5.39
N VAL A 16 -6.07 -5.92 -5.60
CA VAL A 16 -6.67 -6.78 -6.62
C VAL A 16 -6.16 -6.42 -8.01
N ALA A 17 -6.14 -5.13 -8.37
CA ALA A 17 -5.64 -4.68 -9.67
C ALA A 17 -4.16 -5.06 -9.91
N ILE A 18 -3.29 -4.90 -8.90
CA ILE A 18 -1.88 -5.30 -8.97
C ILE A 18 -1.75 -6.82 -9.19
N ASN A 19 -2.54 -7.61 -8.46
CA ASN A 19 -2.52 -9.07 -8.58
C ASN A 19 -3.05 -9.54 -9.94
N SER A 20 -4.12 -8.92 -10.45
CA SER A 20 -4.63 -9.19 -11.80
C SER A 20 -3.61 -8.84 -12.88
N PHE A 21 -2.89 -7.72 -12.73
CA PHE A 21 -1.78 -7.39 -13.64
C PHE A 21 -0.70 -8.48 -13.61
N LYS A 22 -0.30 -8.96 -12.43
CA LYS A 22 0.67 -10.06 -12.29
C LYS A 22 0.19 -11.34 -12.96
N GLN A 23 -1.07 -11.70 -12.76
CA GLN A 23 -1.66 -12.90 -13.33
C GLN A 23 -1.66 -12.87 -14.86
N ASP A 24 -1.99 -11.72 -15.45
CA ASP A 24 -2.11 -11.57 -16.91
C ASP A 24 -0.75 -11.44 -17.62
N ASN A 25 0.24 -10.81 -16.98
CA ASN A 25 1.53 -10.51 -17.60
C ASN A 25 2.68 -11.42 -17.11
N GLY A 26 2.48 -12.15 -16.01
CA GLY A 26 3.50 -12.96 -15.35
C GLY A 26 4.44 -12.17 -14.42
N GLU A 27 4.32 -10.84 -14.36
CA GLU A 27 5.15 -9.98 -13.51
C GLU A 27 4.36 -8.85 -12.84
N LEU A 28 4.84 -8.37 -11.69
CA LEU A 28 4.28 -7.20 -11.03
C LEU A 28 4.53 -5.91 -11.84
N PRO A 29 3.61 -4.92 -11.79
CA PRO A 29 3.83 -3.65 -12.46
C PRO A 29 5.08 -2.95 -11.92
N ASN A 30 5.80 -2.23 -12.77
CA ASN A 30 6.92 -1.38 -12.36
C ASN A 30 6.40 -0.07 -11.73
N ASP A 31 5.24 0.40 -12.18
CA ASP A 31 4.57 1.60 -11.69
C ASP A 31 3.04 1.42 -11.73
N LEU A 32 2.33 2.07 -10.81
CA LEU A 32 0.86 1.99 -10.74
C LEU A 32 0.15 2.54 -12.00
N GLN A 33 0.80 3.40 -12.80
CA GLN A 33 0.27 3.85 -14.09
C GLN A 33 0.00 2.70 -15.05
N GLN A 34 0.76 1.60 -14.97
CA GLN A 34 0.57 0.43 -15.84
C GLN A 34 -0.74 -0.32 -15.57
N LEU A 35 -1.41 -0.02 -14.45
CA LEU A 35 -2.72 -0.57 -14.14
C LEU A 35 -3.84 0.12 -14.94
N ILE A 36 -3.58 1.29 -15.50
CA ILE A 36 -4.56 2.11 -16.23
C ILE A 36 -4.42 1.86 -17.73
N PRO A 37 -5.53 1.83 -18.51
CA PRO A 37 -6.92 1.87 -18.05
C PRO A 37 -7.49 0.47 -17.76
N LYS A 38 -6.72 -0.61 -18.01
CA LYS A 38 -7.27 -1.97 -18.06
C LYS A 38 -7.77 -2.48 -16.70
N TYR A 39 -7.06 -2.18 -15.62
CA TYR A 39 -7.36 -2.67 -14.26
C TYR A 39 -7.89 -1.57 -13.34
N LEU A 40 -7.60 -0.30 -13.64
CA LEU A 40 -8.09 0.88 -12.93
C LEU A 40 -8.48 1.98 -13.91
N ASP A 41 -9.59 2.67 -13.64
CA ASP A 41 -10.05 3.80 -14.48
C ASP A 41 -9.14 5.03 -14.38
N LYS A 42 -8.50 5.21 -13.22
CA LYS A 42 -7.67 6.38 -12.90
C LYS A 42 -6.55 6.00 -11.94
N TYR A 43 -5.57 6.90 -11.80
CA TYR A 43 -4.46 6.70 -10.88
C TYR A 43 -4.98 6.57 -9.44
N PRO A 44 -4.56 5.52 -8.70
CA PRO A 44 -5.07 5.26 -7.37
C PRO A 44 -4.57 6.33 -6.39
N THR A 45 -5.47 6.85 -5.58
CA THR A 45 -5.16 7.76 -4.47
C THR A 45 -5.74 7.21 -3.18
N THR A 46 -5.16 7.61 -2.06
CA THR A 46 -5.61 7.14 -0.74
C THR A 46 -6.94 7.75 -0.33
N ASN A 47 -7.47 8.75 -1.05
CA ASN A 47 -8.64 9.53 -0.66
C ASN A 47 -8.54 10.15 0.75
N MET A 48 -7.33 10.36 1.27
CA MET A 48 -7.05 11.15 2.47
C MET A 48 -6.42 12.46 2.03
N GLU A 49 -7.05 13.59 2.35
CA GLU A 49 -6.55 14.91 1.94
C GLU A 49 -5.11 15.17 2.43
N ALA A 50 -4.81 14.74 3.66
CA ALA A 50 -3.47 14.91 4.24
C ALA A 50 -2.41 13.99 3.61
N TYR A 51 -2.80 12.81 3.10
CA TYR A 51 -1.88 11.75 2.68
C TYR A 51 -2.31 11.12 1.35
N PRO A 52 -2.45 11.87 0.24
CA PRO A 52 -3.19 11.43 -0.94
C PRO A 52 -2.53 10.31 -1.76
N ASN A 53 -1.23 10.06 -1.54
CA ASN A 53 -0.40 9.25 -2.42
C ASN A 53 -0.03 7.90 -1.80
N TYR A 54 0.08 6.89 -2.66
CA TYR A 54 0.72 5.61 -2.32
C TYR A 54 2.16 5.62 -2.83
N ASN A 55 3.08 5.15 -1.99
CA ASN A 55 4.41 4.73 -2.41
C ASN A 55 4.36 3.22 -2.68
N TYR A 56 4.46 2.86 -3.96
CA TYR A 56 4.51 1.47 -4.42
C TYR A 56 5.95 1.04 -4.67
N SER A 57 6.29 -0.18 -4.25
CA SER A 57 7.57 -0.79 -4.58
C SER A 57 7.40 -2.30 -4.75
N LYS A 58 8.13 -2.88 -5.70
CA LYS A 58 8.23 -4.34 -5.86
C LYS A 58 9.51 -4.87 -5.22
N ALA A 59 9.43 -6.05 -4.64
CA ALA A 59 10.60 -6.75 -4.12
C ALA A 59 11.54 -7.14 -5.28
N LYS A 60 12.84 -7.27 -4.98
CA LYS A 60 13.86 -7.60 -5.99
C LYS A 60 13.62 -8.93 -6.69
N ASN A 61 12.97 -9.88 -6.02
CA ASN A 61 12.62 -11.18 -6.59
C ASN A 61 11.40 -11.10 -7.54
N GLY A 62 10.70 -9.97 -7.62
CA GLY A 62 9.51 -9.79 -8.44
C GLY A 62 8.26 -10.51 -7.93
N GLU A 63 8.33 -11.14 -6.75
CA GLU A 63 7.23 -11.98 -6.25
C GLU A 63 6.26 -11.22 -5.35
N SER A 64 6.77 -10.26 -4.57
CA SER A 64 6.00 -9.46 -3.64
C SER A 64 6.11 -7.96 -3.93
N PHE A 65 5.16 -7.21 -3.39
CA PHE A 65 5.15 -5.75 -3.43
C PHE A 65 4.70 -5.17 -2.09
N SER A 66 5.01 -3.89 -1.92
CA SER A 66 4.64 -3.11 -0.76
C SER A 66 3.90 -1.86 -1.19
N LEU A 67 2.88 -1.47 -0.42
CA LEU A 67 2.24 -0.16 -0.51
C LEU A 67 2.48 0.57 0.80
N ILE A 68 3.00 1.78 0.73
CA ILE A 68 3.30 2.62 1.89
C ILE A 68 2.58 3.95 1.73
N VAL A 69 1.86 4.37 2.77
CA VAL A 69 1.32 5.72 2.88
C VAL A 69 2.06 6.40 4.02
N GLU A 70 2.81 7.45 3.72
CA GLU A 70 3.45 8.28 4.73
C GLU A 70 2.38 9.11 5.42
N CYS A 71 2.30 8.98 6.75
CA CYS A 71 1.25 9.57 7.58
C CYS A 71 1.84 10.53 8.64
N PRO A 72 2.71 11.49 8.29
CA PRO A 72 3.37 12.33 9.29
C PRO A 72 2.33 13.10 10.12
N ILE A 73 2.48 13.03 11.45
CA ILE A 73 1.68 13.83 12.40
C ILE A 73 2.57 14.94 12.99
N GLY A 74 2.49 16.14 12.42
CA GLY A 74 3.30 17.29 12.87
C GLY A 74 4.68 17.34 12.22
N ILE A 75 5.66 17.95 12.90
CA ILE A 75 6.99 18.30 12.32
C ILE A 75 8.03 17.16 12.48
N VAL A 76 7.80 16.21 13.39
CA VAL A 76 8.84 15.25 13.85
C VAL A 76 8.31 13.80 13.92
N ASN A 77 7.32 13.44 13.11
CA ASN A 77 6.75 12.10 13.14
C ASN A 77 6.80 11.49 11.74
N TRP A 78 7.23 10.23 11.67
CA TRP A 78 7.42 9.47 10.44
C TRP A 78 6.51 8.24 10.40
N ASP A 79 5.30 8.37 10.95
CA ASP A 79 4.29 7.33 10.92
C ASP A 79 4.04 6.84 9.50
N LYS A 80 3.89 5.53 9.35
CA LYS A 80 3.69 4.88 8.04
C LYS A 80 2.56 3.88 8.14
N PHE A 81 1.70 3.87 7.12
CA PHE A 81 0.70 2.83 6.93
C PHE A 81 1.12 1.91 5.79
N ILE A 82 1.30 0.63 6.09
CA ILE A 82 2.10 -0.29 5.28
C ILE A 82 1.32 -1.56 4.97
N TYR A 83 1.31 -1.93 3.70
CA TYR A 83 0.88 -3.24 3.21
C TYR A 83 2.07 -3.98 2.60
N GLU A 84 2.22 -5.25 2.96
CA GLU A 84 3.18 -6.18 2.38
C GLU A 84 2.42 -7.37 1.81
N SER A 85 2.57 -7.63 0.52
CA SER A 85 1.80 -8.67 -0.16
C SER A 85 2.16 -10.09 0.28
N ASN A 86 3.32 -10.28 0.90
CA ASN A 86 3.76 -11.56 1.48
C ASN A 86 3.45 -11.68 2.98
N GLU A 87 2.78 -10.68 3.56
CA GLU A 87 2.46 -10.58 4.98
C GLU A 87 3.67 -10.68 5.93
N ASP A 88 4.89 -10.44 5.42
CA ASP A 88 6.09 -10.41 6.22
C ASP A 88 6.33 -9.00 6.78
N TYR A 89 5.95 -8.82 8.03
CA TYR A 89 6.12 -7.57 8.78
C TYR A 89 7.23 -7.67 9.84
N SER A 90 8.08 -8.70 9.78
CA SER A 90 9.14 -8.94 10.78
C SER A 90 10.12 -7.79 10.93
N ARG A 91 10.23 -6.94 9.90
CA ARG A 91 11.10 -5.76 9.87
C ARG A 91 10.59 -4.56 10.68
N PHE A 92 9.34 -4.59 11.14
CA PHE A 92 8.74 -3.49 11.90
C PHE A 92 8.74 -3.82 13.39
N SER A 93 9.12 -2.84 14.22
CA SER A 93 9.30 -3.02 15.66
C SER A 93 7.98 -3.25 16.41
N SER A 94 8.06 -3.52 17.72
CA SER A 94 6.91 -3.74 18.61
C SER A 94 5.94 -2.55 18.72
N SER A 95 6.27 -1.38 18.17
CA SER A 95 5.45 -0.17 18.19
C SER A 95 4.48 -0.07 17.01
N ALA A 96 4.13 -1.21 16.39
CA ALA A 96 3.26 -1.25 15.23
C ALA A 96 1.89 -1.87 15.56
N GLU A 97 0.83 -1.26 15.04
CA GLU A 97 -0.55 -1.71 15.21
C GLU A 97 -1.06 -2.38 13.92
N ARG A 98 -1.74 -3.52 14.06
CA ARG A 98 -2.39 -4.20 12.93
C ARG A 98 -3.76 -3.58 12.63
N VAL A 99 -3.97 -3.23 11.37
CA VAL A 99 -5.24 -2.72 10.84
C VAL A 99 -5.67 -3.62 9.69
N GLY A 100 -6.38 -4.69 10.01
CA GLY A 100 -6.67 -5.77 9.05
C GLY A 100 -5.37 -6.39 8.49
N LYS A 101 -5.23 -6.40 7.16
CA LYS A 101 -3.98 -6.85 6.50
C LYS A 101 -2.85 -5.83 6.57
N TRP A 102 -3.13 -4.58 6.95
CA TRP A 102 -2.15 -3.50 6.98
C TRP A 102 -1.48 -3.38 8.34
N LEU A 103 -0.37 -2.66 8.37
CA LEU A 103 0.38 -2.31 9.56
C LEU A 103 0.49 -0.79 9.67
N TYR A 104 0.07 -0.23 10.79
CA TYR A 104 0.31 1.15 11.16
C TYR A 104 1.55 1.21 12.06
N PHE A 105 2.62 1.84 11.58
CA PHE A 105 3.89 1.96 12.28
C PHE A 105 4.02 3.35 12.88
N HIS A 106 4.26 3.41 14.20
CA HIS A 106 4.51 4.65 14.93
C HIS A 106 6.02 4.91 15.08
N GLU A 107 6.50 6.08 14.64
CA GLU A 107 7.91 6.53 14.77
C GLU A 107 8.05 7.88 15.48
#